data_AF-M0AXW0-F1
#
_entry.id   AF-M0AXW0-F1
#
_cell.length_a   1.000
_cell.length_b   1.000
_cell.length_c   1.000
_cell.angle_alpha   90.00
_cell.angle_beta   90.00
_cell.angle_gamma   90.00
#
_symmetry.space_group_name_H-M   'P 1'
#
loop_
_entity.id
_entity.type
_entity.pdbx_description
1 polymer ?
#
loop_
_entity_poly.entity_id
_entity_poly.type
_entity_poly.pdbx_seq_one_letter_code
_entity_poly.pdbx_strand_id
1 'polypeptide(L)'
;MSNDETRGNESPDRQYAIDPNDPLETHLEAIDRLTRALLVKTTPPDAPALDDLDATQRREVRRRLREIRAETSRIGLLLIGPEAAIPYRPEGVTTYSGPDPDRFEDDSRRTDTQEERDD
;
A
#
# COMPACT_ATOMS: atom_id res chain seq x y z
N MET A 1 4.07 -29.88 -53.37
CA MET A 1 4.70 -30.32 -52.11
C MET A 1 4.68 -29.13 -51.17
N SER A 2 4.00 -29.25 -50.03
CA SER A 2 3.79 -28.19 -49.04
C SER A 2 4.89 -28.34 -47.99
N ASN A 3 5.87 -27.44 -47.99
CA ASN A 3 6.81 -27.35 -46.87
C ASN A 3 6.22 -26.39 -45.86
N ASP A 4 5.57 -27.00 -44.87
CA ASP A 4 5.18 -26.40 -43.60
C ASP A 4 6.44 -26.12 -42.78
N GLU A 5 6.94 -24.90 -42.88
CA GLU A 5 8.04 -24.37 -42.06
C GLU A 5 7.47 -23.47 -40.96
N THR A 6 6.51 -23.97 -40.17
CA THR A 6 6.19 -23.38 -38.87
C THR A 6 7.24 -23.80 -37.83
N ARG A 7 8.43 -23.21 -37.91
CA ARG A 7 9.42 -23.23 -36.82
C ARG A 7 9.91 -21.82 -36.52
N GLY A 8 9.02 -21.06 -35.90
CA GLY A 8 9.35 -19.88 -35.11
C GLY A 8 8.67 -20.04 -33.77
N ASN A 9 9.35 -20.70 -32.84
CA ASN A 9 9.06 -20.69 -31.43
C ASN A 9 9.24 -19.28 -30.87
N GLU A 10 8.28 -18.40 -31.17
CA GLU A 10 8.08 -17.15 -30.43
C GLU A 10 7.80 -17.53 -28.98
N SER A 11 8.88 -17.62 -28.21
CA SER A 11 8.80 -17.62 -26.76
C SER A 11 8.19 -16.28 -26.38
N PRO A 12 7.04 -16.24 -25.69
CA PRO A 12 6.43 -14.97 -25.34
C PRO A 12 7.41 -14.20 -24.46
N ASP A 13 7.85 -13.07 -25.00
CA ASP A 13 8.35 -11.89 -24.31
C ASP A 13 8.50 -12.06 -22.80
N ARG A 14 9.69 -12.49 -22.36
CA ARG A 14 10.11 -12.48 -20.96
C ARG A 14 10.36 -11.03 -20.51
N GLN A 15 9.34 -10.18 -20.55
CA GLN A 15 9.43 -8.75 -20.22
C GLN A 15 9.61 -8.47 -18.72
N TYR A 16 9.83 -9.49 -17.89
CA TYR A 16 10.03 -9.37 -16.44
C TYR A 16 11.18 -10.23 -15.91
N ALA A 17 12.21 -10.48 -16.71
CA ALA A 17 13.42 -11.08 -16.17
C ALA A 17 14.11 -10.04 -15.26
N ILE A 18 14.10 -10.28 -13.96
CA ILE A 18 14.90 -9.51 -13.00
C ILE A 18 16.37 -9.84 -13.28
N ASP A 19 17.19 -8.84 -13.64
CA ASP A 19 18.63 -9.02 -13.73
C ASP A 19 19.22 -8.85 -12.31
N PRO A 20 19.84 -9.88 -11.72
CA PRO A 20 20.41 -9.77 -10.38
C PRO A 20 21.56 -8.75 -10.29
N ASN A 21 22.09 -8.28 -11.42
CA ASN A 21 23.12 -7.25 -11.47
C ASN A 21 22.55 -5.83 -11.56
N ASP A 22 21.23 -5.67 -11.69
CA ASP A 22 20.61 -4.35 -11.66
C ASP A 22 20.87 -3.64 -10.32
N PRO A 23 20.87 -2.30 -10.31
CA PRO A 23 20.98 -1.53 -9.09
C PRO A 23 19.96 -1.98 -8.04
N LEU A 24 20.34 -1.85 -6.77
CA LEU A 24 19.46 -2.21 -5.65
C LEU A 24 18.16 -1.40 -5.69
N GLU A 25 18.23 -0.12 -6.10
CA GLU A 25 17.09 0.78 -6.30
C GLU A 25 16.04 0.15 -7.22
N THR A 26 16.48 -0.41 -8.34
CA THR A 26 15.62 -1.04 -9.35
C THR A 26 14.85 -2.22 -8.75
N HIS A 27 15.52 -3.04 -7.94
CA HIS A 27 14.90 -4.18 -7.27
C HIS A 27 13.87 -3.76 -6.23
N LEU A 28 14.22 -2.76 -5.39
CA LEU A 28 13.30 -2.23 -4.38
C LEU A 28 12.08 -1.57 -5.03
N GLU A 29 12.28 -0.85 -6.14
CA GLU A 29 11.19 -0.26 -6.91
C GLU A 29 10.29 -1.35 -7.54
N ALA A 30 10.88 -2.42 -8.07
CA ALA A 30 10.11 -3.55 -8.61
C ALA A 30 9.22 -4.19 -7.53
N ILE A 31 9.74 -4.37 -6.30
CA ILE A 31 8.95 -4.88 -5.17
C ILE A 31 7.81 -3.93 -4.81
N ASP A 32 8.05 -2.61 -4.71
CA ASP A 32 6.98 -1.63 -4.43
C ASP A 32 5.91 -1.64 -5.53
N ARG A 33 6.30 -1.61 -6.80
CA ARG A 33 5.38 -1.66 -7.95
C ARG A 33 4.51 -2.92 -7.92
N LEU A 34 5.11 -4.09 -7.71
CA LEU A 34 4.38 -5.36 -7.63
C LEU A 34 3.42 -5.37 -6.43
N THR A 35 3.89 -4.90 -5.27
CA THR A 35 3.09 -4.87 -4.05
C THR A 35 1.90 -3.92 -4.18
N ARG A 36 2.06 -2.77 -4.85
CA ARG A 36 0.95 -1.87 -5.21
C ARG A 36 -0.05 -2.54 -6.13
N ALA A 37 0.42 -3.21 -7.20
CA ALA A 37 -0.47 -3.92 -8.11
C ALA A 37 -1.29 -5.01 -7.39
N LEU A 38 -0.67 -5.73 -6.45
CA LEU A 38 -1.37 -6.70 -5.61
C LEU A 38 -2.37 -6.04 -4.66
N LEU A 39 -2.05 -4.89 -4.07
CA LEU A 39 -2.99 -4.13 -3.22
C LEU A 39 -4.22 -3.67 -4.01
N VAL A 40 -4.04 -3.22 -5.25
CA VAL A 40 -5.17 -2.85 -6.13
C VAL A 40 -6.06 -4.07 -6.38
N LYS A 41 -5.48 -5.20 -6.80
CA LYS A 41 -6.22 -6.45 -7.08
C LYS A 41 -6.87 -7.13 -5.86
N THR A 42 -6.53 -6.68 -4.65
CA THR A 42 -7.06 -7.24 -3.39
C THR A 42 -7.96 -6.26 -2.64
N THR A 43 -8.17 -5.06 -3.20
CA THR A 43 -9.02 -4.03 -2.58
C THR A 43 -10.41 -4.03 -3.21
N PRO A 44 -11.49 -4.09 -2.41
CA PRO A 44 -12.85 -4.00 -2.93
C PRO A 44 -13.09 -2.70 -3.71
N PRO A 45 -13.97 -2.69 -4.72
CA PRO A 45 -14.90 -3.77 -5.07
C PRO A 45 -14.31 -4.86 -5.98
N ASP A 46 -13.16 -4.64 -6.60
CA ASP A 46 -12.59 -5.51 -7.63
C ASP A 46 -11.49 -6.41 -7.05
N ALA A 47 -11.90 -7.42 -6.28
CA ALA A 47 -10.98 -8.36 -5.62
C ALA A 47 -11.38 -9.84 -5.79
N PRO A 48 -11.57 -10.34 -7.03
CA PRO A 48 -12.04 -11.69 -7.28
C PRO A 48 -11.09 -12.78 -6.75
N ALA A 49 -9.79 -12.46 -6.68
CA ALA A 49 -8.78 -13.35 -6.11
C ALA A 49 -9.00 -13.66 -4.62
N LEU A 50 -9.90 -12.93 -3.94
CA LEU A 50 -10.20 -13.10 -2.54
C LEU A 50 -11.63 -13.59 -2.28
N ASP A 51 -12.38 -13.98 -3.31
CA ASP A 51 -13.82 -14.30 -3.17
C ASP A 51 -14.08 -15.47 -2.23
N ASP A 52 -13.21 -16.47 -2.23
CA ASP A 52 -13.31 -17.65 -1.35
C ASP A 52 -12.84 -17.39 0.10
N LEU A 53 -12.26 -16.22 0.37
CA LEU A 53 -11.73 -15.88 1.69
C LEU A 53 -12.75 -15.16 2.56
N ASP A 54 -12.70 -15.42 3.86
CA ASP A 54 -13.48 -14.67 4.85
C ASP A 54 -12.94 -13.24 5.07
N ALA A 55 -13.71 -12.39 5.74
CA ALA A 55 -13.35 -11.00 5.97
C ALA A 55 -12.03 -10.82 6.75
N THR A 56 -11.72 -11.73 7.66
CA THR A 56 -10.50 -11.71 8.48
C THR A 56 -9.28 -12.06 7.62
N GLN A 57 -9.39 -13.11 6.81
CA GLN A 57 -8.36 -13.52 5.84
C GLN A 57 -8.10 -12.42 4.81
N ARG A 58 -9.16 -11.80 4.25
CA ARG A 58 -9.04 -10.64 3.34
C ARG A 58 -8.33 -9.46 3.99
N ARG A 59 -8.60 -9.20 5.27
CA ARG A 59 -7.92 -8.14 6.04
C ARG A 59 -6.45 -8.49 6.25
N GLU A 60 -6.15 -9.74 6.57
CA GLU A 60 -4.78 -10.22 6.80
C GLU A 60 -3.94 -10.15 5.53
N VAL A 61 -4.46 -10.60 4.37
CA VAL A 61 -3.75 -10.47 3.08
C VAL A 61 -3.36 -9.02 2.81
N ARG A 62 -4.32 -8.09 2.91
CA ARG A 62 -4.05 -6.66 2.71
C ARG A 62 -3.10 -6.09 3.75
N ARG A 63 -3.14 -6.57 4.99
CA ARG A 63 -2.19 -6.19 6.04
C ARG A 63 -0.77 -6.62 5.64
N ARG A 64 -0.57 -7.88 5.24
CA ARG A 64 0.74 -8.39 4.82
C ARG A 64 1.31 -7.66 3.62
N LEU A 65 0.49 -7.34 2.63
CA LEU A 65 0.93 -6.53 1.49
C LEU A 65 1.40 -5.12 1.93
N ARG A 66 0.70 -4.49 2.88
CA ARG A 66 1.16 -3.20 3.44
C ARG A 66 2.46 -3.35 4.24
N GLU A 67 2.63 -4.44 4.99
CA GLU A 67 3.86 -4.74 5.72
C GLU A 67 5.05 -4.92 4.76
N ILE A 68 4.89 -5.68 3.67
CA ILE A 68 5.93 -5.85 2.64
C ILE A 68 6.37 -4.49 2.10
N ARG A 69 5.42 -3.62 1.77
CA ARG A 69 5.71 -2.26 1.27
C ARG A 69 6.45 -1.41 2.30
N ALA A 70 6.03 -1.46 3.56
CA ALA A 70 6.67 -0.73 4.65
C ALA A 70 8.12 -1.19 4.86
N GLU A 71 8.36 -2.50 4.89
CA GLU A 71 9.70 -3.05 5.03
C GLU A 71 10.59 -2.76 3.81
N THR A 72 10.04 -2.81 2.60
CA THR A 72 10.76 -2.41 1.37
C THR A 72 11.23 -0.96 1.46
N SER A 73 10.35 -0.06 1.91
CA SER A 73 10.68 1.35 2.11
C SER A 73 11.75 1.53 3.20
N ARG A 74 11.64 0.76 4.29
CA ARG A 74 12.61 0.76 5.39
C ARG A 74 13.99 0.31 4.94
N ILE A 75 14.06 -0.73 4.12
CA ILE A 75 15.32 -1.23 3.53
C ILE A 75 15.94 -0.15 2.63
N GLY A 76 15.15 0.50 1.78
CA GLY A 76 15.64 1.61 0.95
C GLY A 76 16.23 2.74 1.79
N LEU A 77 15.51 3.17 2.84
CA LEU A 77 15.99 4.19 3.77
C LEU A 77 17.28 3.80 4.48
N LEU A 78 17.43 2.52 4.85
CA LEU A 78 18.62 2.03 5.56
C LEU A 78 19.86 1.95 4.64
N LEU A 79 19.68 1.53 3.39
CA LEU A 79 20.80 1.21 2.49
C LEU A 79 21.21 2.39 1.59
N ILE A 80 20.28 3.25 1.21
CA ILE A 80 20.50 4.34 0.26
C ILE A 80 20.40 5.70 0.95
N GLY A 81 19.50 5.83 1.92
CA GLY A 81 19.23 7.07 2.63
C GLY A 81 17.85 7.66 2.29
N PRO A 82 17.56 8.90 2.71
CA PRO A 82 16.26 9.55 2.50
C PRO A 82 15.86 9.69 1.03
N GLU A 83 16.82 9.63 0.10
CA GLU A 83 16.60 9.65 -1.35
C GLU A 83 15.80 8.43 -1.84
N ALA A 84 15.87 7.32 -1.11
CA ALA A 84 15.09 6.12 -1.39
C ALA A 84 13.75 6.07 -0.64
N ALA A 85 13.34 7.18 -0.02
CA ALA A 85 12.01 7.27 0.59
C ALA A 85 10.94 7.10 -0.49
N ILE A 86 10.32 5.91 -0.53
CA ILE A 86 9.18 5.66 -1.41
C ILE A 86 8.01 6.49 -0.89
N PRO A 87 7.43 7.41 -1.69
CA PRO A 87 6.34 8.25 -1.21
C PRO A 87 5.15 7.39 -0.78
N TYR A 88 4.81 7.48 0.50
CA TYR A 88 3.55 6.93 1.00
C TYR A 88 2.41 7.81 0.50
N ARG A 89 1.86 7.48 -0.67
CA ARG A 89 0.50 7.89 -1.06
C ARG A 89 -0.46 6.81 -0.57
N PRO A 90 -1.29 7.06 0.46
CA PRO A 90 -2.51 6.30 0.61
C PRO A 90 -3.38 6.67 -0.60
N GLU A 91 -3.60 5.73 -1.52
CA GLU A 91 -4.64 5.90 -2.52
C GLU A 91 -5.98 5.89 -1.79
N GLY A 92 -6.66 7.03 -1.82
CA GLY A 92 -7.82 7.30 -0.99
C GLY A 92 -7.53 8.48 -0.07
N VAL A 93 -7.89 9.67 -0.54
CA VAL A 93 -8.15 10.81 0.35
C VAL A 93 -9.22 10.34 1.32
N THR A 94 -8.84 9.99 2.54
CA THR A 94 -9.80 9.96 3.65
C THR A 94 -10.10 11.42 3.95
N THR A 95 -11.03 12.02 3.20
CA THR A 95 -11.64 13.27 3.62
C THR A 95 -12.25 12.96 4.98
N TYR A 96 -11.62 13.46 6.04
CA TYR A 96 -12.14 13.32 7.39
C TYR A 96 -13.47 14.08 7.43
N SER A 97 -14.59 13.36 7.31
CA SER A 97 -15.94 13.86 7.59
C SER A 97 -16.29 13.67 9.08
N GLY A 98 -15.28 13.62 9.95
CA GLY A 98 -15.49 13.65 11.39
C GLY A 98 -15.82 15.08 11.85
N PRO A 99 -16.34 15.24 13.07
CA PRO A 99 -16.63 16.56 13.63
C PRO A 99 -15.39 17.45 13.57
N ASP A 100 -15.63 18.71 13.21
CA ASP A 100 -14.64 19.79 13.13
C ASP A 100 -13.71 19.72 14.35
N PRO A 101 -12.37 19.56 14.19
CA PRO A 101 -11.45 19.46 15.31
C PRO A 101 -11.52 20.67 16.24
N ASP A 102 -11.96 21.83 15.74
CA ASP A 102 -12.12 23.06 16.52
C ASP A 102 -13.33 23.02 17.47
N ARG A 103 -14.23 22.03 17.36
CA ARG A 103 -15.39 21.90 18.27
C ARG A 103 -15.03 21.39 19.67
N PHE A 104 -13.84 20.81 19.86
CA PHE A 104 -13.43 20.23 21.14
C PHE A 104 -12.76 21.24 22.09
N GLU A 105 -12.38 22.42 21.60
CA GLU A 105 -11.78 23.46 22.45
C GLU A 105 -12.81 24.25 23.27
N ASP A 106 -14.07 24.29 22.83
CA ASP A 106 -15.10 25.13 23.47
C ASP A 106 -15.78 24.45 24.67
N ASP A 107 -15.77 23.12 24.74
CA ASP A 107 -16.36 22.36 25.86
C ASP A 107 -15.44 22.33 27.09
N SER A 108 -14.14 22.59 26.91
CA SER A 108 -13.15 22.64 27.99
C SER A 108 -13.24 23.91 28.84
N ARG A 109 -14.03 24.92 28.43
CA ARG A 109 -14.20 26.19 29.17
C ARG A 109 -15.46 26.26 30.04
N ARG A 110 -16.34 25.25 30.00
CA ARG A 110 -17.61 25.27 30.76
C ARG A 110 -17.58 24.54 32.11
N THR A 111 -16.48 23.87 32.47
CA THR A 111 -16.42 23.10 33.73
C THR A 111 -15.69 23.79 34.89
N ASP A 112 -15.18 25.02 34.73
CA ASP A 112 -14.37 25.68 35.76
C ASP A 112 -15.09 26.75 36.62
N THR A 113 -16.43 26.87 36.58
CA THR A 113 -17.13 27.90 37.38
C THR A 113 -18.34 27.41 38.18
N GLN A 114 -18.25 26.23 38.79
CA GLN A 114 -19.27 25.83 39.76
C GLN A 114 -18.71 25.15 41.02
N GLU A 115 -17.80 25.82 41.69
CA GLU A 115 -17.57 25.66 43.13
C GLU A 115 -17.33 27.04 43.74
N GLU A 116 -18.35 27.65 44.34
CA GLU A 116 -18.18 28.35 45.62
C GLU A 116 -19.54 28.64 46.30
N ARG A 117 -19.72 27.95 47.43
CA ARG A 117 -20.33 28.38 48.71
C ARG A 117 -21.86 28.34 48.86
N ASP A 118 -22.28 27.29 49.55
CA ASP A 118 -23.30 27.33 50.60
C ASP A 118 -22.87 28.31 51.73
N ASP A 119 -23.78 29.20 52.12
CA ASP A 119 -24.14 29.57 53.51
C ASP A 119 -25.42 30.43 53.52
#